data_AF-W5MJ30-F1
#
_entry.id   AF-W5MJ30-F1
#
_cell.length_a   1.000
_cell.length_b   1.000
_cell.length_c   1.000
_cell.angle_alpha   90.00
_cell.angle_beta   90.00
_cell.angle_gamma   90.00
#
_symmetry.space_group_name_H-M   'P 1'
#
loop_
_entity.id
_entity.type
_entity.pdbx_description
1 polymer ?
#
loop_
_entity_poly.entity_id
_entity_poly.type
_entity_poly.pdbx_seq_one_letter_code
_entity_poly.pdbx_strand_id
1 'polypeptide(L)'
;HLDVSEEMFVWDVLAGCIDYKKLLDVVVDAFYARCGKSFLHSERNVFAVICYLATFLLEELGLQHFSNIVKSQDVNKMYKFLGFFFDVTNLSTWIKDEWSHIYDAPFVENNWITPLLR
;
A
#
# COMPACT_ATOMS: atom_id res chain seq x y z
N HIS A 1 2.39 -21.98 14.86
CA HIS A 1 2.68 -22.54 13.53
C HIS A 1 1.62 -22.00 12.61
N LEU A 2 2.03 -21.27 11.57
CA LEU A 2 1.14 -20.96 10.46
C LEU A 2 0.85 -22.27 9.72
N ASP A 3 -0.34 -22.39 9.15
CA ASP A 3 -0.62 -23.46 8.18
C ASP A 3 0.16 -23.19 6.89
N VAL A 4 0.47 -24.24 6.12
CA VAL A 4 1.17 -24.16 4.82
C VAL A 4 0.54 -23.11 3.89
N SER A 5 -0.80 -22.98 3.90
CA SER A 5 -1.52 -21.99 3.11
C SER A 5 -1.24 -20.55 3.55
N GLU A 6 -1.15 -20.33 4.86
CA GLU A 6 -0.83 -19.03 5.46
C GLU A 6 0.64 -18.66 5.22
N GLU A 7 1.55 -19.64 5.30
CA GLU A 7 2.97 -19.43 4.97
C GLU A 7 3.14 -19.04 3.50
N MET A 8 2.46 -19.73 2.58
CA MET A 8 2.46 -19.39 1.15
C MET A 8 1.93 -17.98 0.91
N PHE A 9 0.80 -17.61 1.53
CA PHE A 9 0.25 -16.26 1.41
C PHE A 9 1.26 -15.19 1.87
N VAL A 10 1.94 -15.41 3.00
CA VAL A 10 2.96 -14.48 3.49
C VAL A 10 4.11 -14.36 2.48
N TRP A 11 4.57 -15.47 1.91
CA TRP A 11 5.60 -15.47 0.88
C TRP A 11 5.17 -14.71 -0.38
N ASP A 12 3.95 -14.92 -0.86
CA ASP A 12 3.42 -14.23 -2.04
C ASP A 12 3.30 -12.72 -1.80
N VAL A 13 2.88 -12.30 -0.61
CA VAL A 13 2.84 -10.89 -0.21
C VAL A 13 4.25 -10.29 -0.19
N LEU A 14 5.23 -10.99 0.37
CA LEU A 14 6.61 -10.52 0.43
C LEU A 14 7.25 -10.44 -0.96
N ALA A 15 7.03 -11.44 -1.80
CA ALA A 15 7.49 -11.45 -3.19
C ALA A 15 6.88 -10.27 -3.96
N GLY A 16 5.56 -10.07 -3.86
CA GLY A 16 4.89 -8.93 -4.47
C GLY A 16 5.40 -7.57 -3.97
N CYS A 17 5.71 -7.43 -2.68
CA CYS A 17 6.34 -6.21 -2.15
C CYS A 17 7.72 -5.93 -2.77
N ILE A 18 8.47 -6.97 -3.13
CA ILE A 18 9.76 -6.85 -3.81
C ILE A 18 9.55 -6.48 -5.28
N ASP A 19 8.64 -7.15 -5.97
CA ASP A 19 8.36 -6.93 -7.39
C ASP A 19 7.83 -5.52 -7.67
N TYR A 20 6.92 -5.04 -6.81
CA TYR A 20 6.31 -3.72 -6.92
C TYR A 20 7.00 -2.65 -6.10
N LYS A 21 8.22 -2.92 -5.60
CA LYS A 21 8.95 -2.04 -4.68
C LYS A 21 9.01 -0.58 -5.16
N LYS A 22 9.23 -0.33 -6.45
CA LYS A 22 9.31 1.04 -7.00
C LYS A 22 8.02 1.83 -6.80
N LEU A 23 6.85 1.20 -6.99
CA LEU A 23 5.55 1.84 -6.78
C LEU A 23 5.28 2.07 -5.29
N LEU A 24 5.63 1.10 -4.45
CA LEU A 24 5.47 1.20 -3.01
C LEU A 24 6.37 2.29 -2.42
N ASP A 25 7.60 2.41 -2.92
CA ASP A 25 8.57 3.41 -2.49
C ASP A 25 8.07 4.83 -2.78
N VAL A 26 7.41 5.08 -3.93
CA VAL A 26 6.72 6.35 -4.22
C VAL A 26 5.78 6.70 -3.06
N VAL A 27 4.79 5.85 -2.77
CA VAL A 27 3.80 6.17 -1.72
C VAL A 27 4.44 6.34 -0.35
N VAL A 28 5.32 5.41 0.04
CA VAL A 28 5.87 5.37 1.39
C VAL A 28 6.87 6.51 1.62
N ASP A 29 7.72 6.83 0.65
CA ASP A 29 8.71 7.90 0.82
C ASP A 29 8.04 9.28 0.86
N ALA A 30 6.99 9.51 0.06
CA ALA A 30 6.19 10.73 0.17
C ALA A 30 5.44 10.82 1.50
N PHE A 31 4.93 9.70 2.01
CA PHE A 31 4.33 9.65 3.33
C PHE A 31 5.33 10.08 4.41
N TYR A 32 6.55 9.51 4.43
CA TYR A 32 7.59 9.91 5.38
C TYR A 32 7.98 11.38 5.23
N ALA A 33 8.08 11.89 4.00
CA ALA A 33 8.42 13.28 3.73
C ALA A 33 7.36 14.28 4.23
N ARG A 34 6.06 13.92 4.18
CA ARG A 34 4.95 14.85 4.44
C ARG A 34 4.28 14.64 5.80
N CYS A 35 4.03 13.40 6.19
CA CYS A 35 3.17 13.05 7.32
C CYS A 35 3.85 12.17 8.36
N GLY A 36 4.91 11.44 7.97
CA GLY A 36 5.53 10.37 8.74
C GLY A 36 6.88 10.69 9.39
N LYS A 37 7.32 11.96 9.42
CA LYS A 37 8.65 12.34 9.94
C LYS A 37 8.92 11.88 11.38
N SER A 38 7.87 11.69 12.18
CA SER A 38 7.96 11.22 13.57
C SER A 38 7.98 9.69 13.70
N PHE A 39 7.77 8.94 12.61
CA PHE A 39 7.76 7.48 12.61
C PHE A 39 9.15 6.91 12.40
N LEU A 40 9.39 5.73 12.97
CA LEU A 40 10.69 5.08 12.91
C LEU A 40 10.90 4.47 11.53
N HIS A 41 12.11 4.55 11.00
CA HIS A 41 12.42 3.92 9.71
C HIS A 41 12.15 2.40 9.70
N SER A 42 12.26 1.74 10.85
CA SER A 42 11.91 0.32 11.02
C SER A 42 10.43 0.01 10.73
N GLU A 43 9.54 1.01 10.72
CA GLU A 43 8.10 0.86 10.47
C GLU A 43 7.77 0.96 8.97
N ARG A 44 8.75 1.34 8.13
CA ARG A 44 8.59 1.51 6.68
C ARG A 44 8.01 0.26 6.01
N ASN A 45 8.47 -0.92 6.42
CA ASN A 45 8.02 -2.18 5.83
C ASN A 45 6.54 -2.45 6.11
N VAL A 46 6.02 -2.06 7.27
CA VAL A 46 4.59 -2.19 7.58
C VAL A 46 3.77 -1.33 6.62
N PHE A 47 4.17 -0.08 6.39
CA PHE A 47 3.48 0.79 5.44
C PHE A 47 3.56 0.29 4.00
N ALA A 48 4.71 -0.26 3.58
CA ALA A 48 4.86 -0.87 2.26
C ALA A 48 3.94 -2.07 2.07
N VAL A 49 3.85 -2.96 3.06
CA VAL A 49 2.96 -4.13 3.04
C VAL A 49 1.50 -3.67 3.00
N ILE A 50 1.08 -2.72 3.84
CA ILE A 50 -0.30 -2.21 3.81
C ILE A 50 -0.64 -1.55 2.46
N CYS A 51 0.29 -0.79 1.89
CA CYS A 51 0.14 -0.20 0.56
C CYS A 51 -0.03 -1.28 -0.52
N TYR A 52 0.79 -2.34 -0.47
CA TYR A 52 0.71 -3.46 -1.39
C TYR A 52 -0.64 -4.18 -1.29
N LEU A 53 -1.05 -4.53 -0.06
CA LEU A 53 -2.33 -5.20 0.19
C LEU A 53 -3.50 -4.37 -0.33
N ALA A 54 -3.50 -3.06 -0.06
CA ALA A 54 -4.56 -2.16 -0.50
C ALA A 54 -4.61 -1.98 -2.03
N THR A 55 -3.46 -1.96 -2.69
CA THR A 55 -3.36 -1.68 -4.14
C THR A 55 -3.60 -2.92 -4.98
N PHE A 56 -3.03 -4.06 -4.59
CA PHE A 56 -2.95 -5.23 -5.47
C PHE A 56 -3.79 -6.42 -5.00
N LEU A 57 -4.06 -6.53 -3.70
CA LEU A 57 -4.73 -7.71 -3.14
C LEU A 57 -6.08 -7.41 -2.50
N LEU A 58 -6.56 -6.17 -2.48
CA LEU A 58 -7.76 -5.81 -1.72
C LEU A 58 -9.01 -6.55 -2.22
N GLU A 59 -9.14 -6.74 -3.54
CA GLU A 59 -10.27 -7.45 -4.14
C GLU A 59 -10.24 -8.95 -3.82
N GLU A 60 -9.07 -9.58 -3.91
CA GLU A 60 -8.88 -11.02 -3.63
C GLU A 60 -8.96 -11.34 -2.12
N LEU A 61 -8.32 -10.51 -1.30
CA LEU A 61 -8.29 -10.63 0.17
C LEU A 61 -9.66 -10.30 0.79
N GLY A 62 -10.36 -9.35 0.19
CA GLY A 62 -11.61 -8.81 0.69
C GLY A 62 -11.43 -7.80 1.83
N LEU A 63 -12.34 -6.82 1.89
CA LEU A 63 -12.28 -5.71 2.84
C LEU A 63 -12.25 -6.17 4.31
N GLN A 64 -12.91 -7.27 4.65
CA GLN A 64 -12.96 -7.76 6.02
C GLN A 64 -11.58 -8.22 6.51
N HIS A 65 -10.86 -9.01 5.71
CA HIS A 65 -9.53 -9.50 6.07
C HIS A 65 -8.52 -8.35 6.06
N PHE A 66 -8.58 -7.48 5.04
CA PHE A 66 -7.77 -6.26 5.02
C PHE A 66 -7.99 -5.41 6.28
N SER A 67 -9.25 -5.19 6.69
CA SER A 67 -9.58 -4.46 7.91
C SER A 67 -9.02 -5.12 9.16
N ASN A 68 -9.05 -6.45 9.25
CA ASN A 68 -8.47 -7.19 10.37
C ASN A 68 -6.94 -7.00 10.44
N ILE A 69 -6.25 -7.05 9.30
CA ILE A 69 -4.81 -6.78 9.22
C ILE A 69 -4.51 -5.36 9.68
N VAL A 70 -5.20 -4.34 9.13
CA VAL A 70 -5.04 -2.95 9.54
C VAL A 70 -5.27 -2.77 11.05
N LYS A 71 -6.34 -3.37 11.60
CA LYS A 71 -6.69 -3.28 13.04
C LYS A 71 -5.70 -3.98 13.97
N SER A 72 -4.89 -4.91 13.45
CA SER A 72 -3.82 -5.55 14.23
C SER A 72 -2.58 -4.66 14.41
N GLN A 73 -2.50 -3.55 13.67
CA GLN A 73 -1.41 -2.58 13.74
C GLN A 73 -1.77 -1.41 14.67
N ASP A 74 -0.81 -0.52 14.94
CA ASP A 74 -1.05 0.69 15.71
C ASP A 74 -2.07 1.60 15.00
N VAL A 75 -3.17 1.91 15.71
CA VAL A 75 -4.30 2.66 15.15
C VAL A 75 -3.92 4.06 14.68
N ASN A 76 -3.03 4.76 15.38
CA ASN A 76 -2.65 6.13 15.03
C ASN A 76 -1.78 6.15 13.78
N LYS A 77 -0.90 5.15 13.64
CA LYS A 77 -0.06 4.97 12.44
C LYS A 77 -0.90 4.63 11.23
N MET A 78 -1.81 3.66 11.37
CA MET A 78 -2.68 3.26 10.26
C MET A 78 -3.64 4.37 9.85
N TYR A 79 -4.24 5.07 10.81
CA TYR A 79 -5.11 6.20 10.50
C TYR A 79 -4.37 7.29 9.70
N LYS A 80 -3.15 7.65 10.11
CA LYS A 80 -2.34 8.64 9.36
C LYS A 80 -1.90 8.14 8.00
N PHE A 81 -1.44 6.89 7.90
CA PHE A 81 -0.96 6.33 6.64
C PHE A 81 -2.08 6.16 5.63
N LEU A 82 -3.18 5.51 6.02
CA LEU A 82 -4.34 5.31 5.15
C LEU A 82 -5.02 6.63 4.79
N GLY A 83 -5.09 7.58 5.72
CA GLY A 83 -5.59 8.92 5.43
C GLY A 83 -4.72 9.68 4.42
N PHE A 84 -3.40 9.47 4.43
CA PHE A 84 -2.52 10.01 3.40
C PHE A 84 -2.67 9.26 2.06
N PHE A 85 -2.69 7.92 2.10
CA PHE A 85 -2.65 7.09 0.90
C PHE A 85 -3.96 7.14 0.12
N PHE A 86 -5.11 7.11 0.79
CA PHE A 86 -6.43 7.21 0.16
C PHE A 86 -6.92 8.65 -0.04
N ASP A 87 -6.08 9.65 0.24
CA ASP A 87 -6.43 11.03 -0.09
C ASP A 87 -6.54 11.18 -1.61
N VAL A 88 -7.72 11.62 -2.08
CA VAL A 88 -8.04 11.74 -3.51
C VAL A 88 -7.05 12.65 -4.24
N THR A 89 -6.56 13.70 -3.58
CA THR A 89 -5.59 14.62 -4.18
C THR A 89 -4.26 13.91 -4.36
N ASN A 90 -3.77 13.20 -3.34
CA ASN A 90 -2.52 12.45 -3.43
C ASN A 90 -2.59 11.36 -4.51
N LEU A 91 -3.67 10.56 -4.55
CA LEU A 91 -3.87 9.52 -5.55
C LEU A 91 -3.97 10.07 -6.97
N SER A 92 -4.82 11.07 -7.20
CA SER A 92 -5.13 11.58 -8.54
C SER A 92 -4.07 12.53 -9.12
N THR A 93 -3.06 12.91 -8.33
CA THR A 93 -1.97 13.79 -8.79
C THR A 93 -0.64 13.06 -8.69
N TRP A 94 0.15 13.34 -7.66
CA TRP A 94 1.53 12.92 -7.55
C TRP A 94 1.72 11.40 -7.58
N ILE A 95 0.87 10.62 -6.88
CA ILE A 95 1.02 9.14 -6.89
C ILE A 95 0.80 8.61 -8.31
N LYS A 96 -0.28 9.03 -8.97
CA LYS A 96 -0.57 8.67 -10.36
C LYS A 96 0.55 9.08 -11.32
N ASP A 97 1.04 10.32 -11.21
CA ASP A 97 2.07 10.85 -12.10
C ASP A 97 3.38 10.05 -11.97
N GLU A 98 3.83 9.80 -10.73
CA GLU A 98 5.04 9.01 -10.47
C GLU A 98 4.88 7.54 -10.89
N TRP A 99 3.73 6.93 -10.62
CA TRP A 99 3.45 5.57 -11.10
C TRP A 99 3.41 5.51 -12.63
N SER A 100 2.95 6.57 -13.30
CA SER A 100 2.92 6.70 -14.76
C SER A 100 4.30 6.93 -15.38
N HIS A 101 5.33 7.21 -14.58
CA HIS A 101 6.72 7.16 -15.01
C HIS A 101 7.31 5.74 -14.96
N ILE A 102 6.66 4.82 -14.24
CA ILE A 102 7.11 3.43 -14.07
C ILE A 102 6.33 2.50 -15.02
N TYR A 103 5.03 2.74 -15.19
CA TYR A 103 4.12 1.99 -16.06
C TYR A 103 3.31 2.92 -16.98
N ASP A 104 2.70 2.38 -18.03
CA ASP A 104 1.89 3.17 -18.95
C ASP A 104 0.73 3.87 -18.23
N ALA A 105 0.55 5.17 -18.44
CA ALA A 105 -0.46 5.96 -17.75
C ALA A 105 -1.90 5.39 -17.83
N PRO A 106 -2.38 4.86 -18.98
CA PRO A 106 -3.70 4.22 -19.04
C PRO A 106 -3.77 2.94 -18.19
N PHE A 107 -2.67 2.21 -18.08
CA PHE A 107 -2.60 1.01 -17.24
C PHE A 107 -2.69 1.40 -15.76
N VAL A 108 -1.90 2.39 -15.33
CA VAL A 108 -1.91 2.92 -13.96
C VAL A 108 -3.31 3.41 -13.56
N GLU A 109 -3.94 4.19 -14.43
CA GLU A 109 -5.28 4.75 -14.17
C GLU A 109 -6.34 3.67 -13.97
N ASN A 110 -6.39 2.71 -14.90
CA ASN A 110 -7.47 1.72 -14.95
C ASN A 110 -7.29 0.62 -13.91
N ASN A 111 -6.05 0.20 -13.63
CA ASN A 111 -5.77 -0.95 -12.77
C ASN A 111 -5.52 -0.57 -11.32
N TRP A 112 -5.04 0.66 -11.01
CA TRP A 112 -4.66 1.02 -9.65
C TRP A 112 -5.37 2.27 -9.12
N ILE A 113 -5.31 3.39 -9.85
CA ILE A 113 -5.91 4.65 -9.36
C ILE A 113 -7.42 4.55 -9.25
N THR A 114 -8.10 4.11 -10.32
CA THR A 114 -9.56 4.01 -10.32
C THR A 114 -10.09 3.05 -9.24
N PRO A 115 -9.50 1.84 -9.04
CA PRO A 115 -9.91 0.98 -7.94
C PRO A 115 -9.66 1.57 -6.54
N LEU A 116 -8.54 2.27 -6.32
CA LEU A 116 -8.20 2.86 -5.02
C LEU A 116 -9.10 4.04 -4.62
N LEU A 117 -9.80 4.67 -5.57
CA LEU A 117 -10.70 5.79 -5.33
C LEU A 117 -12.15 5.36 -4.95
N ARG A 118 -12.45 4.06 -4.90
CA ARG A 118 -13.79 3.51 -4.67
C ARG A 118 -14.16 3.35 -3.20
#